data_AF-A0ABD1WWB3-F1
#
_entry.id   AF-A0ABD1WWB3-F1
#
_cell.length_a   1.000
_cell.length_b   1.000
_cell.length_c   1.000
_cell.angle_alpha   90.00
_cell.angle_beta   90.00
_cell.angle_gamma   90.00
#
_symmetry.space_group_name_H-M   'P 1'
#
loop_
_entity.id
_entity.type
_entity.pdbx_description
1 polymer ?
#
loop_
_entity_poly.entity_id
_entity_poly.type
_entity_poly.pdbx_seq_one_letter_code
_entity_poly.pdbx_strand_id
1 'polypeptide(L)'
;MYRLAAKRMLPAVGRRYPQFRCSSSGVRALAGVINPLRFYTSPASETIPDQNPDNFDASASSSSTAWSQEERSRAHDETQRSRNTTRPRAHWQDEQARVLQSSLRHVIRLGWTDAAMIAGARDVGMSPSIVGSFPRKEAALVEFFMDDCLQRLIDIIDTKDDLKNLIPSHRVSKLVRIRLEMQAPYISKWPQALSIQAQPLNIPTSFKQRAMLVDEIWHAADDEAADIDWYVKRTVLGGIYSTTELYMLTDTSPDFQDTWAFLDERIRDAFDLKKTVQEAKYLAEAVGAGIGGSLPGFMKRVFNS
;
A
#
# COMPACT_ATOMS: atom_id res chain seq x y z
N MET A 1 -11.66 -10.49 -3.91
CA MET A 1 -10.43 -11.33 -3.98
C MET A 1 -9.17 -10.63 -3.43
N TYR A 2 -9.28 -9.50 -2.70
CA TYR A 2 -8.16 -8.56 -2.55
C TYR A 2 -7.19 -8.85 -1.39
N ARG A 3 -7.64 -9.50 -0.30
CA ARG A 3 -6.85 -9.87 0.89
C ARG A 3 -5.56 -10.68 0.62
N LEU A 4 -5.42 -11.29 -0.56
CA LEU A 4 -4.20 -12.01 -0.99
C LEU A 4 -3.11 -11.11 -1.59
N ALA A 5 -3.42 -9.86 -1.96
CA ALA A 5 -2.47 -8.91 -2.53
C ALA A 5 -1.61 -8.25 -1.43
N ALA A 6 -2.24 -7.67 -0.40
CA ALA A 6 -1.54 -7.00 0.71
C ALA A 6 -0.53 -7.93 1.41
N LYS A 7 -0.97 -9.17 1.74
CA LYS A 7 -0.12 -10.22 2.35
C LYS A 7 1.03 -10.72 1.46
N ARG A 8 1.16 -10.25 0.21
CA ARG A 8 2.29 -10.56 -0.69
C ARG A 8 3.27 -9.40 -0.89
N MET A 9 2.97 -8.20 -0.37
CA MET A 9 3.81 -7.01 -0.57
C MET A 9 4.65 -6.66 0.68
N LEU A 10 4.25 -7.13 1.86
CA LEU A 10 5.05 -7.04 3.09
C LEU A 10 5.46 -8.45 3.57
N PRO A 11 6.76 -8.77 3.64
CA PRO A 11 7.22 -10.01 4.27
C PRO A 11 6.96 -10.00 5.79
N ALA A 12 6.93 -11.20 6.39
CA ALA A 12 6.50 -11.41 7.77
C ALA A 12 7.54 -11.01 8.83
N VAL A 13 8.01 -9.76 8.79
CA VAL A 13 8.89 -9.18 9.81
C VAL A 13 8.14 -9.13 11.15
N GLY A 14 8.72 -9.70 12.21
CA GLY A 14 8.08 -9.86 13.52
C GLY A 14 7.68 -8.53 14.18
N ARG A 15 6.40 -8.14 14.01
CA ARG A 15 5.83 -6.88 14.51
C ARG A 15 5.76 -6.83 16.04
N ARG A 16 6.75 -6.18 16.68
CA ARG A 16 6.63 -5.62 18.03
C ARG A 16 6.49 -4.10 17.94
N TYR A 17 5.26 -3.61 18.15
CA TYR A 17 4.98 -2.17 18.13
C TYR A 17 5.37 -1.51 19.46
N PRO A 18 6.23 -0.48 19.48
CA PRO A 18 6.42 0.35 20.65
C PRO A 18 5.20 1.27 20.86
N GLN A 19 4.63 1.28 22.07
CA GLN A 19 3.64 2.27 22.46
C GLN A 19 4.34 3.61 22.72
N PHE A 20 4.28 4.55 21.77
CA PHE A 20 4.77 5.90 21.97
C PHE A 20 3.81 6.70 22.87
N ARG A 21 4.08 6.71 24.18
CA ARG A 21 3.52 7.75 25.06
C ARG A 21 4.19 9.09 24.74
N CYS A 22 3.40 10.11 24.49
CA CYS A 22 3.92 11.47 24.37
C CYS A 22 4.48 11.93 25.73
N SER A 23 5.68 12.50 25.73
CA SER A 23 6.29 13.14 26.89
C SER A 23 7.15 14.31 26.43
N SER A 24 6.93 15.48 27.01
CA SER A 24 7.47 16.76 26.57
C SER A 24 8.77 17.13 27.28
N SER A 25 9.83 17.49 26.54
CA SER A 25 10.91 18.38 27.02
C SER A 25 11.97 18.70 25.95
N GLY A 26 12.58 19.89 26.08
CA GLY A 26 14.01 20.07 25.83
C GLY A 26 14.47 20.46 24.41
N VAL A 27 14.52 21.77 24.13
CA VAL A 27 15.26 22.31 22.97
C VAL A 27 16.73 22.52 23.31
N ARG A 28 17.65 22.15 22.41
CA ARG A 28 18.94 22.86 22.21
C ARG A 28 19.52 22.60 20.82
N ALA A 29 20.15 23.63 20.25
CA ALA A 29 20.83 23.59 18.96
C ALA A 29 22.34 23.86 19.14
N LEU A 30 23.16 23.37 18.21
CA LEU A 30 24.57 23.75 18.03
C LEU A 30 24.92 23.75 16.53
N ALA A 31 25.96 24.49 16.16
CA ALA A 31 26.42 24.69 14.78
C ALA A 31 27.95 24.51 14.66
N GLY A 32 28.44 24.36 13.41
CA GLY A 32 29.83 24.08 13.04
C GLY A 32 29.83 23.13 11.83
N VAL A 33 30.02 23.53 10.57
CA VAL A 33 31.09 24.32 9.92
C VAL A 33 32.43 23.59 9.84
N ILE A 34 32.79 23.11 8.64
CA ILE A 34 34.10 23.21 7.92
C ILE A 34 34.00 22.38 6.60
N ASN A 35 34.86 22.68 5.61
CA ASN A 35 34.72 22.27 4.20
C ASN A 35 35.91 21.34 3.72
N PRO A 36 36.40 21.28 2.45
CA PRO A 36 36.47 19.99 1.76
C PRO A 36 37.86 19.54 1.24
N LEU A 37 37.95 18.28 0.78
CA LEU A 37 38.96 17.78 -0.17
C LEU A 37 38.24 16.92 -1.23
N ARG A 38 38.22 17.29 -2.52
CA ARG A 38 39.27 17.25 -3.57
C ARG A 38 39.54 15.86 -4.17
N PHE A 39 39.40 15.82 -5.51
CA PHE A 39 39.57 14.70 -6.42
C PHE A 39 40.95 14.02 -6.36
N TYR A 40 40.99 12.75 -6.79
CA TYR A 40 41.98 12.31 -7.77
C TYR A 40 41.35 11.33 -8.78
N THR A 41 41.90 11.29 -9.99
CA THR A 41 41.43 10.48 -11.13
C THR A 41 42.62 9.86 -11.86
N SER A 42 42.54 8.59 -12.25
CA SER A 42 43.22 8.05 -13.46
C SER A 42 42.68 6.66 -13.86
N PRO A 43 42.86 6.22 -15.12
CA PRO A 43 42.13 5.07 -15.70
C PRO A 43 43.04 3.93 -16.25
N ALA A 44 42.41 2.90 -16.85
CA ALA A 44 43.01 1.86 -17.72
C ALA A 44 43.97 0.87 -16.98
N SER A 45 44.18 -0.39 -17.40
CA SER A 45 43.58 -1.25 -18.46
C SER A 45 43.88 -2.75 -18.10
N GLU A 46 43.67 -3.83 -18.88
CA GLU A 46 43.36 -4.07 -20.31
C GLU A 46 42.58 -5.41 -20.49
N THR A 47 42.24 -5.78 -21.72
CA THR A 47 41.91 -7.17 -22.16
C THR A 47 43.16 -7.87 -22.75
N ILE A 48 43.22 -9.09 -23.31
CA ILE A 48 42.29 -10.08 -23.95
C ILE A 48 42.93 -11.50 -23.74
N PRO A 49 42.66 -12.55 -24.56
CA PRO A 49 41.45 -13.38 -24.75
C PRO A 49 41.60 -14.83 -24.22
N ASP A 50 40.57 -15.65 -24.41
CA ASP A 50 40.60 -17.13 -24.34
C ASP A 50 41.59 -17.79 -25.32
N GLN A 51 42.03 -19.02 -24.99
CA GLN A 51 42.16 -20.11 -25.98
C GLN A 51 41.75 -21.46 -25.37
N ASN A 52 40.97 -22.24 -26.13
CA ASN A 52 40.61 -23.63 -25.86
C ASN A 52 40.59 -24.39 -27.20
N PRO A 53 41.25 -25.56 -27.31
CA PRO A 53 41.07 -26.47 -28.44
C PRO A 53 40.60 -27.87 -28.00
N ASP A 54 39.54 -28.36 -28.61
CA ASP A 54 39.19 -29.79 -28.59
C ASP A 54 40.21 -30.61 -29.40
N ASN A 55 40.50 -31.85 -28.98
CA ASN A 55 40.05 -32.98 -29.80
C ASN A 55 40.08 -34.35 -29.09
N PHE A 56 39.37 -35.29 -29.71
CA PHE A 56 39.23 -36.69 -29.33
C PHE A 56 40.53 -37.48 -29.44
N ASP A 57 40.63 -38.57 -28.67
CA ASP A 57 40.74 -39.89 -29.32
C ASP A 57 40.04 -40.98 -28.49
N ALA A 58 39.68 -42.11 -29.11
CA ALA A 58 38.81 -43.13 -28.52
C ALA A 58 39.43 -44.55 -28.55
N SER A 59 39.33 -45.28 -27.44
CA SER A 59 39.56 -46.72 -27.41
C SER A 59 38.50 -47.40 -26.55
N ALA A 60 37.94 -48.50 -27.06
CA ALA A 60 36.82 -49.20 -26.45
C ALA A 60 37.30 -50.41 -25.63
N SER A 61 36.63 -50.69 -24.51
CA SER A 61 36.71 -51.97 -23.80
C SER A 61 35.39 -52.22 -23.08
N SER A 62 34.87 -53.44 -23.18
CA SER A 62 33.54 -53.80 -22.72
C SER A 62 33.52 -54.18 -21.23
N SER A 63 32.49 -53.72 -20.51
CA SER A 63 32.10 -54.24 -19.20
C SER A 63 30.60 -54.00 -19.00
N SER A 64 29.88 -55.03 -18.55
CA SER A 64 28.43 -54.99 -18.37
C SER A 64 28.04 -54.70 -16.91
N THR A 65 26.80 -54.23 -16.72
CA THR A 65 26.04 -54.33 -15.45
C THR A 65 26.54 -53.49 -14.26
N ALA A 66 26.18 -52.19 -14.24
CA ALA A 66 26.28 -51.34 -13.03
C ALA A 66 25.13 -50.31 -12.85
N TRP A 67 24.09 -50.35 -13.68
CA TRP A 67 22.96 -49.39 -13.64
C TRP A 67 21.98 -49.70 -12.49
N SER A 68 22.26 -49.23 -11.27
CA SER A 68 21.30 -49.21 -10.14
C SER A 68 21.65 -48.33 -8.93
N GLN A 69 22.89 -47.81 -8.79
CA GLN A 69 23.31 -47.12 -7.54
C GLN A 69 23.54 -45.61 -7.65
N GLU A 70 23.89 -45.04 -8.82
CA GLU A 70 24.15 -43.59 -8.93
C GLU A 70 22.88 -42.72 -8.95
N GLU A 71 21.76 -43.22 -9.47
CA GLU A 71 20.52 -42.44 -9.61
C GLU A 71 19.94 -42.05 -8.25
N ARG A 72 20.16 -42.87 -7.22
CA ARG A 72 19.75 -42.56 -5.84
C ARG A 72 20.58 -41.43 -5.21
N SER A 73 21.79 -41.21 -5.70
CA SER A 73 22.65 -40.07 -5.32
C SER A 73 22.21 -38.81 -6.07
N ARG A 74 22.00 -38.90 -7.39
CA ARG A 74 21.57 -37.75 -8.22
C ARG A 74 20.20 -37.21 -7.80
N ALA A 75 19.23 -38.07 -7.49
CA ALA A 75 17.89 -37.66 -7.04
C ALA A 75 17.91 -36.86 -5.72
N HIS A 76 18.87 -37.14 -4.82
CA HIS A 76 19.02 -36.38 -3.58
C HIS A 76 19.65 -35.00 -3.80
N ASP A 77 20.60 -34.88 -4.74
CA ASP A 77 21.24 -33.60 -5.09
C ASP A 77 20.27 -32.66 -5.83
N GLU A 78 19.52 -33.15 -6.83
CA GLU A 78 18.48 -32.36 -7.51
C GLU A 78 17.42 -31.81 -6.53
N THR A 79 17.04 -32.62 -5.54
CA THR A 79 16.10 -32.23 -4.48
C THR A 79 16.65 -31.11 -3.57
N GLN A 80 17.98 -30.99 -3.41
CA GLN A 80 18.60 -29.84 -2.73
C GLN A 80 18.78 -28.65 -3.66
N ARG A 81 19.27 -28.87 -4.89
CA ARG A 81 19.52 -27.83 -5.90
C ARG A 81 18.25 -27.03 -6.24
N SER A 82 17.11 -27.71 -6.31
CA SER A 82 15.79 -27.09 -6.49
C SER A 82 15.39 -26.15 -5.34
N ARG A 83 15.70 -26.51 -4.08
CA ARG A 83 15.32 -25.73 -2.87
C ARG A 83 16.08 -24.42 -2.70
N ASN A 84 17.22 -24.24 -3.37
CA ASN A 84 18.07 -23.06 -3.22
C ASN A 84 17.78 -21.93 -4.22
N THR A 85 16.93 -22.12 -5.23
CA THR A 85 16.63 -21.06 -6.22
C THR A 85 15.59 -20.03 -5.74
N THR A 86 14.63 -20.44 -4.90
CA THR A 86 13.57 -19.55 -4.38
C THR A 86 14.03 -18.70 -3.19
N ARG A 87 14.96 -19.22 -2.38
CA ARG A 87 15.43 -18.58 -1.13
C ARG A 87 16.08 -17.19 -1.30
N PRO A 88 17.00 -16.95 -2.25
CA PRO A 88 17.75 -15.69 -2.31
C PRO A 88 16.87 -14.47 -2.52
N ARG A 89 15.83 -14.59 -3.36
CA ARG A 89 14.91 -13.48 -3.65
C ARG A 89 14.05 -13.12 -2.43
N ALA A 90 13.55 -14.11 -1.70
CA ALA A 90 12.77 -13.89 -0.48
C ALA A 90 13.62 -13.18 0.60
N HIS A 91 14.82 -13.71 0.88
CA HIS A 91 15.75 -13.12 1.85
C HIS A 91 16.06 -11.65 1.54
N TRP A 92 16.36 -11.34 0.27
CA TRP A 92 16.62 -9.96 -0.15
C TRP A 92 15.42 -9.02 0.06
N GLN A 93 14.19 -9.51 -0.16
CA GLN A 93 12.97 -8.75 0.08
C GLN A 93 12.72 -8.56 1.58
N ASP A 94 13.04 -9.54 2.42
CA ASP A 94 13.00 -9.44 3.89
C ASP A 94 13.99 -8.37 4.39
N GLU A 95 15.21 -8.33 3.82
CA GLU A 95 16.24 -7.32 4.13
C GLU A 95 15.82 -5.92 3.70
N GLN A 96 15.29 -5.77 2.48
CA GLN A 96 14.75 -4.51 1.99
C GLN A 96 13.61 -3.99 2.90
N ALA A 97 12.67 -4.86 3.28
CA ALA A 97 11.57 -4.49 4.18
C ALA A 97 12.06 -4.10 5.59
N ARG A 98 13.07 -4.79 6.14
CA ARG A 98 13.71 -4.41 7.42
C ARG A 98 14.32 -3.01 7.36
N VAL A 99 14.99 -2.66 6.26
CA VAL A 99 15.55 -1.31 6.05
C VAL A 99 14.44 -0.27 6.01
N LEU A 100 13.40 -0.45 5.19
CA LEU A 100 12.29 0.50 5.08
C LEU A 100 11.57 0.69 6.43
N GLN A 101 11.28 -0.40 7.14
CA GLN A 101 10.65 -0.38 8.47
C GLN A 101 11.49 0.39 9.50
N SER A 102 12.82 0.29 9.44
CA SER A 102 13.73 1.06 10.29
C SER A 102 13.74 2.54 9.90
N SER A 103 13.83 2.82 8.60
CA SER A 103 13.93 4.16 8.01
C SER A 103 12.82 5.12 8.47
N LEU A 104 11.61 4.61 8.69
CA LEU A 104 10.47 5.39 9.22
C LEU A 104 10.81 6.14 10.52
N ARG A 105 11.65 5.57 11.39
CA ARG A 105 12.09 6.21 12.65
C ARG A 105 12.83 7.53 12.42
N HIS A 106 13.46 7.70 11.26
CA HIS A 106 14.22 8.90 10.93
C HIS A 106 13.44 9.91 10.09
N VAL A 107 12.29 9.54 9.51
CA VAL A 107 11.49 10.41 8.61
C VAL A 107 11.12 11.73 9.28
N ILE A 108 10.74 11.72 10.55
CA ILE A 108 10.38 12.95 11.30
C ILE A 108 11.53 13.99 11.27
N ARG A 109 12.79 13.51 11.35
CA ARG A 109 14.01 14.34 11.34
C ARG A 109 14.54 14.63 9.94
N LEU A 110 14.61 13.61 9.08
CA LEU A 110 15.32 13.65 7.78
C LEU A 110 14.39 13.75 6.57
N GLY A 111 13.07 13.75 6.77
CA GLY A 111 12.07 13.68 5.71
C GLY A 111 12.00 12.31 5.03
N TRP A 112 11.19 12.24 3.97
CA TRP A 112 11.08 11.08 3.10
C TRP A 112 12.24 11.13 2.07
N THR A 113 13.43 10.68 2.48
CA THR A 113 14.71 10.89 1.76
C THR A 113 15.63 9.67 1.78
N ASP A 114 16.60 9.61 0.85
CA ASP A 114 17.73 8.67 0.89
C ASP A 114 18.42 8.68 2.27
N ALA A 115 18.53 9.84 2.90
CA ALA A 115 19.20 10.00 4.20
C ALA A 115 18.46 9.26 5.32
N ALA A 116 17.12 9.25 5.29
CA ALA A 116 16.33 8.40 6.18
C ALA A 116 16.55 6.91 5.90
N MET A 117 16.69 6.52 4.63
CA MET A 117 16.96 5.14 4.22
C MET A 117 18.38 4.67 4.61
N ILE A 118 19.39 5.51 4.45
CA ILE A 118 20.78 5.26 4.83
C ILE A 118 20.92 5.13 6.36
N ALA A 119 20.21 5.96 7.11
CA ALA A 119 20.16 5.84 8.57
C ALA A 119 19.44 4.53 8.97
N GLY A 120 18.27 4.25 8.40
CA GLY A 120 17.50 3.04 8.67
C GLY A 120 18.27 1.75 8.36
N ALA A 121 19.08 1.75 7.30
CA ALA A 121 19.97 0.65 6.94
C ALA A 121 21.05 0.40 8.00
N ARG A 122 21.72 1.46 8.48
CA ARG A 122 22.76 1.36 9.53
C ARG A 122 22.17 0.81 10.83
N ASP A 123 20.99 1.27 11.23
CA ASP A 123 20.27 0.81 12.43
C ASP A 123 19.93 -0.69 12.40
N VAL A 124 19.84 -1.34 11.22
CA VAL A 124 19.59 -2.79 11.06
C VAL A 124 20.83 -3.60 10.66
N GLY A 125 22.02 -3.00 10.69
CA GLY A 125 23.30 -3.63 10.36
C GLY A 125 23.58 -3.78 8.86
N MET A 126 22.85 -3.08 8.00
CA MET A 126 22.99 -3.16 6.54
C MET A 126 23.97 -2.11 5.99
N SER A 127 24.67 -2.48 4.91
CA SER A 127 25.48 -1.52 4.14
C SER A 127 24.58 -0.44 3.52
N PRO A 128 24.93 0.86 3.62
CA PRO A 128 24.19 1.94 2.96
C PRO A 128 23.93 1.74 1.46
N SER A 129 24.78 0.96 0.77
CA SER A 129 24.61 0.63 -0.65
C SER A 129 23.28 -0.09 -0.96
N ILE A 130 22.62 -0.71 0.03
CA ILE A 130 21.29 -1.32 -0.15
C ILE A 130 20.25 -0.29 -0.59
N VAL A 131 20.43 1.00 -0.26
CA VAL A 131 19.53 2.09 -0.69
C VAL A 131 19.51 2.25 -2.22
N GLY A 132 20.60 1.89 -2.91
CA GLY A 132 20.65 1.85 -4.38
C GLY A 132 19.82 0.73 -5.02
N SER A 133 19.31 -0.22 -4.24
CA SER A 133 18.51 -1.35 -4.74
C SER A 133 16.99 -1.12 -4.79
N PHE A 134 16.51 0.01 -4.24
CA PHE A 134 15.09 0.34 -4.20
C PHE A 134 14.67 1.09 -5.47
N PRO A 135 13.80 0.53 -6.34
CA PRO A 135 13.27 1.25 -7.49
C PRO A 135 12.53 2.50 -7.02
N ARG A 136 12.87 3.67 -7.57
CA ARG A 136 12.29 4.98 -7.19
C ARG A 136 12.55 5.39 -5.72
N LYS A 137 13.49 4.75 -5.01
CA LYS A 137 14.08 5.18 -3.72
C LYS A 137 13.06 5.71 -2.69
N GLU A 138 12.94 7.04 -2.53
CA GLU A 138 12.06 7.69 -1.55
C GLU A 138 10.60 7.31 -1.75
N ALA A 139 10.18 7.09 -3.00
CA ALA A 139 8.84 6.62 -3.32
C ALA A 139 8.58 5.22 -2.77
N ALA A 140 9.58 4.33 -2.75
CA ALA A 140 9.44 3.00 -2.14
C ALA A 140 9.29 3.07 -0.61
N LEU A 141 9.86 4.08 0.05
CA LEU A 141 9.67 4.32 1.48
C LEU A 141 8.25 4.85 1.79
N VAL A 142 7.71 5.75 0.96
CA VAL A 142 6.32 6.20 1.07
C VAL A 142 5.33 5.07 0.76
N GLU A 143 5.59 4.30 -0.30
CA GLU A 143 4.79 3.14 -0.73
C GLU A 143 4.71 2.07 0.36
N PHE A 144 5.85 1.69 0.95
CA PHE A 144 5.92 0.77 2.09
C PHE A 144 5.12 1.27 3.30
N PHE A 145 5.18 2.56 3.61
CA PHE A 145 4.39 3.14 4.71
C PHE A 145 2.88 3.10 4.42
N MET A 146 2.47 3.38 3.18
CA MET A 146 1.07 3.32 2.76
C MET A 146 0.52 1.88 2.82
N ASP A 147 1.31 0.87 2.44
CA ASP A 147 0.97 -0.55 2.53
C ASP A 147 0.92 -1.05 3.98
N ASP A 148 1.88 -0.67 4.84
CA ASP A 148 1.88 -1.04 6.25
C ASP A 148 0.68 -0.42 6.99
N CYS A 149 0.30 0.82 6.66
CA CYS A 149 -0.93 1.44 7.17
C CYS A 149 -2.20 0.74 6.66
N LEU A 150 -2.24 0.31 5.40
CA LEU A 150 -3.36 -0.47 4.87
C LEU A 150 -3.47 -1.83 5.56
N GLN A 151 -2.36 -2.57 5.71
CA GLN A 151 -2.37 -3.86 6.41
C GLN A 151 -2.78 -3.69 7.88
N ARG A 152 -2.30 -2.66 8.59
CA ARG A 152 -2.76 -2.35 9.96
C ARG A 152 -4.25 -2.05 10.02
N LEU A 153 -4.82 -1.37 9.02
CA LEU A 153 -6.26 -1.11 8.97
C LEU A 153 -7.06 -2.42 8.78
N ILE A 154 -6.60 -3.31 7.89
CA ILE A 154 -7.18 -4.65 7.70
C ILE A 154 -7.07 -5.47 8.99
N ASP A 155 -5.92 -5.44 9.67
CA ASP A 155 -5.71 -6.12 10.95
C ASP A 155 -6.68 -5.58 12.03
N ILE A 156 -6.99 -4.28 12.02
CA ILE A 156 -7.96 -3.64 12.92
C ILE A 156 -9.41 -4.02 12.57
N ILE A 157 -9.75 -4.10 11.28
CA ILE A 157 -11.08 -4.53 10.79
C ILE A 157 -11.36 -5.98 11.21
N ASP A 158 -10.37 -6.87 11.02
CA ASP A 158 -10.50 -8.30 11.34
C ASP A 158 -10.52 -8.59 12.86
N THR A 159 -10.04 -7.67 13.70
CA THR A 159 -9.92 -7.90 15.17
C THR A 159 -10.89 -7.12 16.05
N LYS A 160 -11.56 -6.06 15.56
CA LYS A 160 -12.47 -5.24 16.38
C LYS A 160 -13.94 -5.48 16.00
N ASP A 161 -14.58 -6.43 16.67
CA ASP A 161 -16.03 -6.69 16.52
C ASP A 161 -16.89 -5.45 16.82
N ASP A 162 -16.46 -4.55 17.70
CA ASP A 162 -17.10 -3.24 17.95
C ASP A 162 -17.40 -2.44 16.68
N LEU A 163 -16.61 -2.61 15.61
CA LEU A 163 -16.83 -1.92 14.34
C LEU A 163 -18.10 -2.43 13.64
N LYS A 164 -18.40 -3.73 13.74
CA LYS A 164 -19.55 -4.39 13.11
C LYS A 164 -20.88 -3.91 13.71
N ASN A 165 -20.85 -3.50 14.98
CA ASN A 165 -22.00 -2.96 15.71
C ASN A 165 -22.31 -1.48 15.36
N LEU A 166 -21.45 -0.79 14.60
CA LEU A 166 -21.68 0.59 14.17
C LEU A 166 -22.55 0.65 12.92
N ILE A 167 -23.43 1.66 12.89
CA ILE A 167 -24.12 2.14 11.68
C ILE A 167 -23.07 2.41 10.57
N PRO A 168 -23.30 2.00 9.30
CA PRO A 168 -22.28 2.08 8.25
C PRO A 168 -21.62 3.45 8.08
N SER A 169 -22.36 4.56 8.21
CA SER A 169 -21.80 5.92 8.16
C SER A 169 -20.73 6.16 9.24
N HIS A 170 -21.06 5.92 10.51
CA HIS A 170 -20.09 6.00 11.62
C HIS A 170 -18.95 4.98 11.48
N ARG A 171 -19.20 3.81 10.88
CA ARG A 171 -18.16 2.82 10.62
C ARG A 171 -17.15 3.32 9.57
N VAL A 172 -17.61 3.89 8.47
CA VAL A 172 -16.76 4.47 7.41
C VAL A 172 -15.95 5.65 7.96
N SER A 173 -16.58 6.60 8.67
CA SER A 173 -15.86 7.72 9.30
C SER A 173 -14.77 7.21 10.25
N LYS A 174 -15.11 6.29 11.17
CA LYS A 174 -14.15 5.72 12.13
C LYS A 174 -12.98 5.00 11.44
N LEU A 175 -13.21 4.31 10.31
CA LEU A 175 -12.15 3.66 9.54
C LEU A 175 -11.25 4.66 8.80
N VAL A 176 -11.82 5.70 8.19
CA VAL A 176 -11.04 6.79 7.57
C VAL A 176 -10.20 7.51 8.63
N ARG A 177 -10.81 7.88 9.76
CA ARG A 177 -10.12 8.49 10.91
C ARG A 177 -8.97 7.64 11.41
N ILE A 178 -9.20 6.35 11.71
CA ILE A 178 -8.15 5.41 12.15
C ILE A 178 -6.99 5.36 11.14
N ARG A 179 -7.28 5.46 9.83
CA ARG A 179 -6.25 5.45 8.78
C ARG A 179 -5.49 6.78 8.66
N LEU A 180 -6.12 7.92 8.93
CA LEU A 180 -5.46 9.24 8.97
C LEU A 180 -4.65 9.43 10.27
N GLU A 181 -5.13 8.92 11.41
CA GLU A 181 -4.40 8.90 12.69
C GLU A 181 -3.03 8.18 12.58
N MET A 182 -2.86 7.21 11.68
CA MET A 182 -1.56 6.58 11.39
C MET A 182 -0.54 7.54 10.75
N GLN A 183 -1.00 8.62 10.12
CA GLN A 183 -0.16 9.63 9.46
C GLN A 183 0.21 10.78 10.40
N ALA A 184 -0.56 11.01 11.47
CA ALA A 184 -0.33 12.09 12.43
C ALA A 184 1.12 12.19 12.96
N PRO A 185 1.84 11.10 13.31
CA PRO A 185 3.24 11.17 13.73
C PRO A 185 4.22 11.73 12.68
N TYR A 186 3.80 11.77 11.41
CA TYR A 186 4.59 12.21 10.26
C TYR A 186 4.02 13.48 9.61
N ILE A 187 2.98 14.12 10.18
CA ILE A 187 2.21 15.19 9.54
C ILE A 187 3.10 16.35 9.05
N SER A 188 4.10 16.74 9.85
CA SER A 188 5.08 17.79 9.51
C SER A 188 6.01 17.46 8.33
N LYS A 189 5.94 16.23 7.81
CA LYS A 189 6.64 15.74 6.60
C LYS A 189 5.66 15.12 5.60
N TRP A 190 4.36 15.04 5.88
CA TRP A 190 3.37 14.44 4.99
C TRP A 190 3.18 15.20 3.66
N PRO A 191 3.29 16.55 3.59
CA PRO A 191 3.31 17.26 2.31
C PRO A 191 4.42 16.79 1.35
N GLN A 192 5.58 16.38 1.87
CA GLN A 192 6.66 15.80 1.06
C GLN A 192 6.27 14.42 0.51
N ALA A 193 5.67 13.56 1.33
CA ALA A 193 5.19 12.25 0.88
C ALA A 193 4.06 12.36 -0.15
N LEU A 194 3.17 13.34 -0.03
CA LEU A 194 2.13 13.62 -1.01
C LEU A 194 2.72 14.15 -2.33
N SER A 195 3.72 15.05 -2.26
CA SER A 195 4.47 15.50 -3.43
C SER A 195 5.17 14.35 -4.15
N ILE A 196 5.77 13.39 -3.42
CA ILE A 196 6.37 12.18 -3.98
C ILE A 196 5.31 11.30 -4.65
N GLN A 197 4.17 11.03 -3.99
CA GLN A 197 3.04 10.28 -4.58
C GLN A 197 2.50 10.91 -5.87
N ALA A 198 2.48 12.24 -5.95
CA ALA A 198 1.98 13.00 -7.10
C ALA A 198 2.96 13.08 -8.29
N GLN A 199 4.18 12.56 -8.18
CA GLN A 199 5.10 12.48 -9.33
C GLN A 199 4.54 11.50 -10.38
N PRO A 200 4.61 11.79 -11.70
CA PRO A 200 4.02 10.94 -12.74
C PRO A 200 4.43 9.46 -12.70
N LEU A 201 5.68 9.18 -12.29
CA LEU A 201 6.21 7.82 -12.15
C LEU A 201 5.65 7.05 -10.93
N ASN A 202 5.05 7.75 -9.97
CA ASN A 202 4.50 7.21 -8.73
C ASN A 202 2.97 7.17 -8.71
N ILE A 203 2.30 8.06 -9.47
CA ILE A 203 0.82 8.15 -9.56
C ILE A 203 0.15 6.78 -9.73
N PRO A 204 0.56 5.87 -10.65
CA PRO A 204 -0.14 4.60 -10.84
C PRO A 204 -0.17 3.72 -9.58
N THR A 205 0.93 3.67 -8.82
CA THR A 205 1.01 2.89 -7.58
C THR A 205 0.29 3.61 -6.44
N SER A 206 0.50 4.92 -6.27
CA SER A 206 -0.14 5.71 -5.22
C SER A 206 -1.66 5.76 -5.36
N PHE A 207 -2.17 5.85 -6.60
CA PHE A 207 -3.60 5.74 -6.90
C PHE A 207 -4.12 4.33 -6.60
N LYS A 208 -3.41 3.27 -7.01
CA LYS A 208 -3.77 1.88 -6.68
C LYS A 208 -3.87 1.66 -5.16
N GLN A 209 -2.92 2.15 -4.37
CA GLN A 209 -2.94 2.03 -2.91
C GLN A 209 -4.15 2.75 -2.29
N ARG A 210 -4.40 4.01 -2.67
CA ARG A 210 -5.60 4.77 -2.24
C ARG A 210 -6.89 4.07 -2.62
N ALA A 211 -6.94 3.50 -3.81
CA ALA A 211 -8.13 2.86 -4.33
C ALA A 211 -8.39 1.49 -3.67
N MET A 212 -7.34 0.71 -3.34
CA MET A 212 -7.45 -0.49 -2.50
C MET A 212 -7.87 -0.18 -1.06
N LEU A 213 -7.39 0.93 -0.49
CA LEU A 213 -7.83 1.41 0.82
C LEU A 213 -9.33 1.72 0.84
N VAL A 214 -9.83 2.42 -0.19
CA VAL A 214 -11.26 2.71 -0.35
C VAL A 214 -12.08 1.42 -0.50
N ASP A 215 -11.57 0.41 -1.20
CA ASP A 215 -12.24 -0.89 -1.36
C ASP A 215 -12.35 -1.65 -0.02
N GLU A 216 -11.28 -1.74 0.76
CA GLU A 216 -11.30 -2.44 2.06
C GLU A 216 -12.16 -1.69 3.10
N ILE A 217 -12.25 -0.35 3.04
CA ILE A 217 -13.18 0.42 3.89
C ILE A 217 -14.64 0.14 3.50
N TRP A 218 -14.99 0.16 2.21
CA TRP A 218 -16.36 -0.18 1.77
C TRP A 218 -16.72 -1.64 2.04
N HIS A 219 -15.77 -2.56 1.91
CA HIS A 219 -15.97 -3.96 2.27
C HIS A 219 -16.24 -4.12 3.78
N ALA A 220 -15.53 -3.39 4.64
CA ALA A 220 -15.77 -3.38 6.09
C ALA A 220 -17.05 -2.61 6.49
N ALA A 221 -17.53 -1.68 5.65
CA ALA A 221 -18.78 -0.95 5.86
C ALA A 221 -20.04 -1.84 5.77
N ASP A 222 -19.92 -3.03 5.16
CA ASP A 222 -21.00 -4.02 5.01
C ASP A 222 -22.23 -3.46 4.28
N ASP A 223 -21.96 -2.67 3.23
CA ASP A 223 -22.99 -1.93 2.49
C ASP A 223 -23.69 -2.78 1.42
N GLU A 224 -24.47 -3.76 1.89
CA GLU A 224 -25.37 -4.64 1.13
C GLU A 224 -26.43 -3.88 0.29
N ALA A 225 -26.55 -2.55 0.43
CA ALA A 225 -27.39 -1.72 -0.44
C ALA A 225 -26.80 -1.66 -1.87
N ALA A 226 -27.32 -2.54 -2.73
CA ALA A 226 -26.80 -2.86 -4.06
C ALA A 226 -27.13 -1.84 -5.17
N ASP A 227 -27.79 -0.73 -4.86
CA ASP A 227 -28.36 0.19 -5.87
C ASP A 227 -27.41 1.27 -6.42
N ILE A 228 -26.28 1.55 -5.75
CA ILE A 228 -25.29 2.54 -6.22
C ILE A 228 -24.07 1.84 -6.78
N ASP A 229 -23.67 2.24 -7.99
CA ASP A 229 -22.47 1.77 -8.68
C ASP A 229 -21.21 1.88 -7.79
N TRP A 230 -20.42 0.81 -7.74
CA TRP A 230 -19.17 0.76 -6.99
C TRP A 230 -18.17 1.83 -7.44
N TYR A 231 -18.18 2.25 -8.70
CA TYR A 231 -17.37 3.39 -9.17
C TYR A 231 -17.78 4.70 -8.48
N VAL A 232 -19.08 4.91 -8.24
CA VAL A 232 -19.59 6.09 -7.51
C VAL A 232 -19.21 5.99 -6.03
N LYS A 233 -19.46 4.83 -5.38
CA LYS A 233 -19.02 4.59 -3.98
C LYS A 233 -17.51 4.86 -3.82
N ARG A 234 -16.68 4.35 -4.75
CA ARG A 234 -15.22 4.53 -4.79
C ARG A 234 -14.81 5.99 -4.99
N THR A 235 -15.46 6.69 -5.91
CA THR A 235 -15.14 8.09 -6.25
C THR A 235 -15.47 9.03 -5.09
N VAL A 236 -16.65 8.87 -4.47
CA VAL A 236 -17.08 9.68 -3.32
C VAL A 236 -16.15 9.47 -2.14
N LEU A 237 -15.91 8.22 -1.70
CA LEU A 237 -15.06 7.97 -0.54
C LEU A 237 -13.58 8.30 -0.80
N GLY A 238 -13.08 8.08 -2.02
CA GLY A 238 -11.73 8.50 -2.41
C GLY A 238 -11.53 10.02 -2.42
N GLY A 239 -12.58 10.77 -2.82
CA GLY A 239 -12.63 12.22 -2.71
C GLY A 239 -12.63 12.70 -1.26
N ILE A 240 -13.49 12.13 -0.42
CA ILE A 240 -13.58 12.47 1.01
C ILE A 240 -12.27 12.16 1.74
N TYR A 241 -11.67 10.99 1.50
CA TYR A 241 -10.36 10.65 2.06
C TYR A 241 -9.29 11.68 1.65
N SER A 242 -9.22 12.04 0.36
CA SER A 242 -8.17 12.92 -0.16
C SER A 242 -8.34 14.39 0.24
N THR A 243 -9.59 14.86 0.39
CA THR A 243 -9.88 16.22 0.92
C THR A 243 -9.65 16.30 2.42
N THR A 244 -10.01 15.27 3.18
CA THR A 244 -9.72 15.20 4.63
C THR A 244 -8.22 15.10 4.90
N GLU A 245 -7.49 14.28 4.14
CA GLU A 245 -6.02 14.18 4.23
C GLU A 245 -5.32 15.51 3.91
N LEU A 246 -5.86 16.30 2.98
CA LEU A 246 -5.37 17.65 2.67
C LEU A 246 -5.70 18.66 3.78
N TYR A 247 -6.93 18.62 4.32
CA TYR A 247 -7.35 19.47 5.44
C TYR A 247 -6.48 19.25 6.68
N MET A 248 -6.15 17.99 6.98
CA MET A 248 -5.29 17.58 8.09
C MET A 248 -3.86 18.17 8.02
N LEU A 249 -3.38 18.58 6.84
CA LEU A 249 -2.08 19.26 6.69
C LEU A 249 -2.10 20.70 7.24
N THR A 250 -3.28 21.32 7.28
CA THR A 250 -3.50 22.73 7.66
C THR A 250 -4.18 22.89 9.02
N ASP A 251 -4.72 21.82 9.56
CA ASP A 251 -5.35 21.79 10.88
C ASP A 251 -4.32 22.04 12.00
N THR A 252 -4.69 22.92 12.94
CA THR A 252 -3.90 23.28 14.12
C THR A 252 -4.68 23.11 15.43
N SER A 253 -5.89 22.53 15.36
CA SER A 253 -6.71 22.20 16.51
C SER A 253 -6.10 21.06 17.33
N PRO A 254 -6.37 20.98 18.65
CA PRO A 254 -5.83 19.91 19.49
C PRO A 254 -6.33 18.55 19.00
N ASP A 255 -5.42 17.59 18.80
CA ASP A 255 -5.70 16.24 18.30
C ASP A 255 -6.52 16.17 16.99
N PHE A 256 -6.40 17.18 16.13
CA PHE A 256 -7.08 17.28 14.81
C PHE A 256 -8.63 17.28 14.88
N GLN A 257 -9.20 17.89 15.92
CA GLN A 257 -10.64 17.98 16.11
C GLN A 257 -11.39 18.57 14.90
N ASP A 258 -10.84 19.61 14.27
CA ASP A 258 -11.48 20.24 13.11
C ASP A 258 -11.45 19.31 11.88
N THR A 259 -10.37 18.56 11.66
CA THR A 259 -10.30 17.49 10.64
C THR A 259 -11.36 16.42 10.86
N TRP A 260 -11.60 16.00 12.11
CA TRP A 260 -12.59 14.98 12.42
C TRP A 260 -14.02 15.50 12.26
N ALA A 261 -14.29 16.74 12.65
CA ALA A 261 -15.56 17.40 12.40
C ALA A 261 -15.84 17.51 10.88
N PHE A 262 -14.86 17.95 10.08
CA PHE A 262 -14.95 17.97 8.63
C PHE A 262 -15.22 16.59 8.03
N LEU A 263 -14.52 15.55 8.51
CA LEU A 263 -14.71 14.17 8.06
C LEU A 263 -16.14 13.66 8.32
N ASP A 264 -16.63 13.79 9.55
CA ASP A 264 -17.99 13.37 9.91
C ASP A 264 -19.05 14.12 9.09
N GLU A 265 -18.82 15.42 8.84
CA GLU A 265 -19.68 16.24 7.99
C GLU A 265 -19.73 15.72 6.54
N ARG A 266 -18.58 15.49 5.91
CA ARG A 266 -18.50 14.99 4.52
C ARG A 266 -19.02 13.55 4.37
N ILE A 267 -18.84 12.70 5.39
CA ILE A 267 -19.39 11.35 5.42
C ILE A 267 -20.92 11.39 5.56
N ARG A 268 -21.49 12.29 6.37
CA ARG A 268 -22.94 12.50 6.42
C ARG A 268 -23.48 12.92 5.05
N ASP A 269 -22.89 13.94 4.42
CA ASP A 269 -23.32 14.45 3.11
C ASP A 269 -23.38 13.33 2.05
N ALA A 270 -22.42 12.40 2.07
CA ALA A 270 -22.38 11.26 1.14
C ALA A 270 -23.51 10.24 1.37
N PHE A 271 -23.92 10.03 2.62
CA PHE A 271 -25.04 9.14 2.96
C PHE A 271 -26.40 9.80 2.66
N ASP A 272 -26.52 11.11 2.88
CA ASP A 272 -27.72 11.88 2.52
C ASP A 272 -27.89 11.99 0.99
N LEU A 273 -26.79 12.16 0.24
CA LEU A 273 -26.79 12.08 -1.23
C LEU A 273 -27.23 10.69 -1.71
N LYS A 274 -26.68 9.61 -1.12
CA LYS A 274 -27.09 8.23 -1.42
C LYS A 274 -28.59 8.02 -1.20
N LYS A 275 -29.13 8.50 -0.09
CA LYS A 275 -30.57 8.45 0.21
C LYS A 275 -31.39 9.21 -0.84
N THR A 276 -30.99 10.44 -1.16
CA THR A 276 -31.68 11.30 -2.14
C THR A 276 -31.73 10.67 -3.53
N VAL A 277 -30.63 10.06 -3.98
CA VAL A 277 -30.57 9.33 -5.26
C VAL A 277 -31.50 8.11 -5.25
N GLN A 278 -31.57 7.37 -4.14
CA GLN A 278 -32.44 6.21 -4.00
C GLN A 278 -33.94 6.60 -4.02
N GLU A 279 -34.32 7.67 -3.32
CA GLU A 279 -35.69 8.18 -3.30
C GLU A 279 -36.11 8.68 -4.69
N ALA A 280 -35.22 9.35 -5.43
CA ALA A 280 -35.45 9.74 -6.82
C ALA A 280 -35.61 8.55 -7.77
N LYS A 281 -34.81 7.49 -7.59
CA LYS A 281 -34.91 6.24 -8.37
C LYS A 281 -36.28 5.58 -8.16
N TYR A 282 -36.69 5.34 -6.91
CA TYR A 282 -37.99 4.73 -6.62
C TYR A 282 -39.17 5.58 -7.12
N LEU A 283 -39.08 6.92 -7.05
CA LEU A 283 -40.12 7.79 -7.60
C LEU A 283 -40.24 7.64 -9.13
N ALA A 284 -39.11 7.59 -9.84
CA ALA A 284 -39.11 7.37 -11.30
C ALA A 284 -39.69 6.00 -11.69
N GLU A 285 -39.33 4.94 -10.96
CA GLU A 285 -39.85 3.58 -11.15
C GLU A 285 -41.37 3.52 -10.89
N ALA A 286 -41.84 4.12 -9.79
CA ALA A 286 -43.27 4.16 -9.44
C ALA A 286 -44.12 4.95 -10.45
N VAL A 287 -43.62 6.09 -10.94
CA VAL A 287 -44.30 6.90 -11.97
C VAL A 287 -44.32 6.15 -13.32
N GLY A 288 -43.20 5.50 -13.70
CA GLY A 288 -43.13 4.69 -14.91
C GLY A 288 -44.11 3.51 -14.89
N ALA A 289 -44.17 2.78 -13.76
CA ALA A 289 -45.12 1.68 -13.59
C ALA A 289 -46.59 2.15 -13.60
N GLY A 290 -46.90 3.28 -12.94
CA GLY A 290 -48.25 3.85 -12.89
C GLY A 290 -48.80 4.31 -14.24
N ILE A 291 -47.94 4.86 -15.10
CA ILE A 291 -48.35 5.37 -16.43
C ILE A 291 -48.61 4.23 -17.44
N GLY A 292 -47.99 3.06 -17.27
CA GLY A 292 -48.17 1.91 -18.16
C GLY A 292 -49.56 1.25 -18.12
N GLY A 293 -50.35 1.46 -17.07
CA GLY A 293 -51.57 0.69 -16.81
C GLY A 293 -52.89 1.25 -17.35
N SER A 294 -52.98 2.55 -17.68
CA SER A 294 -54.29 3.24 -17.79
C SER A 294 -54.86 3.39 -19.21
N LEU A 295 -54.03 3.30 -20.26
CA LEU A 295 -54.42 3.71 -21.61
C LEU A 295 -55.30 2.73 -22.43
N PRO A 296 -55.21 1.39 -22.30
CA PRO A 296 -56.06 0.48 -23.09
C PRO A 296 -57.55 0.57 -22.78
N GLY A 297 -57.92 0.99 -21.56
CA GLY A 297 -59.31 0.96 -21.07
C GLY A 297 -60.17 2.15 -21.49
N PHE A 298 -59.59 3.34 -21.68
CA PHE A 298 -60.37 4.57 -21.82
C PHE A 298 -60.97 4.74 -23.23
N MET A 299 -60.21 4.48 -24.29
CA MET A 299 -60.68 4.70 -25.67
C MET A 299 -61.80 3.73 -26.09
N LYS A 300 -61.85 2.51 -25.54
CA LYS A 300 -62.90 1.52 -25.89
C LYS A 300 -64.30 1.89 -25.35
N ARG A 301 -64.42 2.92 -24.50
CA ARG A 301 -65.69 3.40 -23.95
C ARG A 301 -66.28 4.62 -24.69
N VAL A 302 -65.56 5.16 -25.68
CA VAL A 302 -65.94 6.37 -26.43
C VAL A 302 -66.49 6.05 -27.83
N PHE A 303 -66.20 4.86 -28.38
CA PHE A 303 -66.57 4.43 -29.73
C PHE A 303 -67.70 3.38 -29.79
N ASN A 304 -68.51 3.27 -28.73
CA ASN A 304 -69.50 2.20 -28.60
C ASN A 304 -70.82 2.71 -27.98
N SER A 305 -71.32 3.84 -28.48
CA SER A 305 -72.59 4.49 -28.15
C SER A 305 -73.12 5.25 -29.36
#